data_AF-A0A538A0D2-F1
#
_entry.id   AF-A0A538A0D2-F1
#
_cell.length_a   1.000
_cell.length_b   1.000
_cell.length_c   1.000
_cell.angle_alpha   90.00
_cell.angle_beta   90.00
_cell.angle_gamma   90.00
#
_symmetry.space_group_name_H-M   'P 1'
#
loop_
_entity.id
_entity.type
_entity.pdbx_description
1 polymer ?
#
loop_
_entity_poly.entity_id
_entity_poly.type
_entity_poly.pdbx_seq_one_letter_code
_entity_poly.pdbx_strand_id
1 'polypeptide(L)'
;MMTAAARDIRASGARADAGFTVIEVVVAALLLAISALAILGLVDSASRSNYRAQQSQVVSDRLQQEMEVVKQLPYAQVALTAAPAPSNDPTSPNSRVSGAQFNVDRTGAASNWNLVYNGGHSNETGGALPTCSADPAKCGKVDPGPTPFQSGNVKGQIYRYVVWEPQASCSNCAHQASSDSYNGQQVEWFKHVVVAITLAQTASGGMAAAVARRTTPQSHGLSGSPTRRATCPAASQCQPIT
;
A
#
# COMPACT_ATOMS: atom_id res chain seq x y z
N MET A 1 -13.89 35.39 -50.69
CA MET A 1 -14.92 36.45 -50.59
C MET A 1 -15.46 36.43 -49.16
N MET A 2 -14.80 37.13 -48.24
CA MET A 2 -15.29 37.39 -46.88
C MET A 2 -14.68 38.72 -46.45
N THR A 3 -15.56 39.66 -46.16
CA THR A 3 -15.32 41.10 -46.12
C THR A 3 -14.84 41.51 -44.73
N ALA A 4 -13.64 42.07 -44.63
CA ALA A 4 -13.08 42.63 -43.40
C ALA A 4 -13.74 43.98 -43.10
N ALA A 5 -14.56 44.04 -42.05
CA ALA A 5 -15.13 45.28 -41.53
C ALA A 5 -14.20 45.86 -40.46
N ALA A 6 -13.35 46.80 -40.87
CA ALA A 6 -12.56 47.63 -39.95
C ALA A 6 -13.52 48.61 -39.24
N ARG A 7 -13.75 48.39 -37.94
CA ARG A 7 -14.53 49.30 -37.10
C ARG A 7 -13.57 50.31 -36.48
N ASP A 8 -13.59 51.50 -37.04
CA ASP A 8 -12.85 52.68 -36.61
C ASP A 8 -13.39 53.16 -35.25
N ILE A 9 -12.68 52.87 -34.16
CA ILE A 9 -12.97 53.40 -32.83
C ILE A 9 -12.27 54.75 -32.70
N ARG A 10 -12.88 55.78 -33.26
CA ARG A 10 -12.59 57.17 -32.91
C ARG A 10 -13.73 57.70 -32.05
N ALA A 11 -13.51 57.70 -30.74
CA ALA A 11 -14.24 58.56 -29.82
C ALA A 11 -13.24 59.14 -28.82
N SER A 12 -12.65 60.25 -29.24
CA SER A 12 -11.96 61.24 -28.42
C SER A 12 -12.92 61.77 -27.35
N GLY A 13 -12.87 61.17 -26.17
CA GLY A 13 -13.56 61.63 -24.96
C GLY A 13 -12.75 62.72 -24.26
N ALA A 14 -13.43 63.82 -23.99
CA ALA A 14 -12.90 65.03 -23.37
C ALA A 14 -12.15 64.75 -22.06
N ARG A 15 -11.03 65.47 -21.88
CA ARG A 15 -10.31 65.61 -20.61
C ARG A 15 -11.23 66.34 -19.61
N ALA A 16 -12.09 65.58 -18.94
CA ALA A 16 -12.71 66.01 -17.69
C ALA A 16 -11.76 65.59 -16.57
N ASP A 17 -11.04 66.55 -15.98
CA ASP A 17 -10.28 66.36 -14.76
C ASP A 17 -11.26 66.17 -13.58
N ALA A 18 -11.90 65.00 -13.54
CA ALA A 18 -12.68 64.56 -12.40
C ALA A 18 -11.69 64.08 -11.33
N GLY A 19 -11.40 64.95 -10.36
CA GLY A 19 -10.61 64.56 -9.18
C GLY A 19 -11.26 63.38 -8.46
N PHE A 20 -10.45 62.42 -8.03
CA PHE A 20 -10.91 61.29 -7.20
C PHE A 20 -11.57 61.83 -5.92
N THR A 21 -12.78 61.36 -5.64
CA THR A 21 -13.42 61.71 -4.38
C THR A 21 -12.79 60.93 -3.23
N VAL A 22 -12.72 61.51 -2.02
CA VAL A 22 -12.16 60.84 -0.83
C VAL A 22 -12.87 59.50 -0.56
N ILE A 23 -14.19 59.44 -0.81
CA ILE A 23 -15.00 58.23 -0.64
C ILE A 23 -14.53 57.11 -1.58
N GLU A 24 -14.20 57.44 -2.82
CA GLU A 24 -13.75 56.45 -3.81
C GLU A 24 -12.42 55.81 -3.39
N VAL A 25 -11.49 56.60 -2.86
CA VAL A 25 -10.21 56.08 -2.35
C VAL A 25 -10.41 55.14 -1.16
N VAL A 26 -11.32 55.47 -0.23
CA VAL A 26 -11.63 54.63 0.94
C VAL A 26 -12.26 53.30 0.50
N VAL A 27 -13.21 53.33 -0.42
CA VAL A 27 -13.84 52.11 -0.94
C VAL A 27 -12.84 51.25 -1.71
N ALA A 28 -11.99 51.86 -2.54
CA ALA A 28 -10.94 51.15 -3.27
C ALA A 28 -9.93 50.47 -2.31
N ALA A 29 -9.51 51.17 -1.25
CA ALA A 29 -8.61 50.61 -0.24
C ALA A 29 -9.25 49.43 0.50
N LEU A 30 -10.54 49.51 0.83
CA LEU A 30 -11.26 48.42 1.48
C LEU A 30 -11.40 47.19 0.56
N LEU A 31 -11.75 47.39 -0.70
CA LEU A 31 -11.83 46.30 -1.68
C LEU A 31 -10.47 45.64 -1.89
N LEU A 32 -9.41 46.45 -2.01
CA LEU A 32 -8.04 45.95 -2.13
C LEU A 32 -7.64 45.09 -0.92
N ALA A 33 -7.96 45.53 0.30
CA ALA A 33 -7.67 44.78 1.52
C ALA A 33 -8.39 43.42 1.56
N ILE A 34 -9.67 43.39 1.20
CA ILE A 34 -10.46 42.14 1.15
C ILE A 34 -9.89 41.19 0.08
N SER A 35 -9.56 41.69 -1.11
CA SER A 35 -8.95 40.88 -2.17
C SER A 35 -7.58 40.34 -1.77
N ALA A 36 -6.74 41.13 -1.09
CA ALA A 36 -5.44 40.68 -0.61
C ALA A 36 -5.56 39.52 0.40
N LEU A 37 -6.49 39.61 1.34
CA LEU A 37 -6.77 38.53 2.31
C LEU A 37 -7.27 37.26 1.61
N ALA A 38 -8.13 37.39 0.59
CA ALA A 38 -8.60 36.26 -0.18
C ALA A 38 -7.46 35.53 -0.92
N ILE A 39 -6.52 36.26 -1.51
CA ILE A 39 -5.35 35.68 -2.19
C ILE A 39 -4.43 34.97 -1.20
N LEU A 40 -4.17 35.54 -0.03
CA LEU A 40 -3.36 34.90 1.01
C LEU A 40 -3.97 33.56 1.47
N GLY A 41 -5.29 33.51 1.65
CA GLY A 41 -5.99 32.27 1.97
C GLY A 41 -5.87 31.20 0.87
N LEU A 42 -5.93 31.62 -0.40
CA LEU A 42 -5.73 30.72 -1.54
C LEU A 42 -4.30 30.16 -1.58
N VAL A 43 -3.29 30.99 -1.33
CA VAL A 43 -1.88 30.56 -1.32
C VAL A 43 -1.61 29.56 -0.18
N ASP A 44 -2.10 29.80 1.04
CA ASP A 44 -1.94 28.84 2.16
C ASP A 44 -2.58 27.48 1.83
N SER A 45 -3.80 27.49 1.29
CA SER A 45 -4.48 26.26 0.85
C SER A 45 -3.69 25.52 -0.23
N ALA A 46 -3.19 26.24 -1.24
CA ALA A 46 -2.38 25.67 -2.32
C ALA A 46 -1.07 25.06 -1.80
N SER A 47 -0.37 25.75 -0.88
CA SER A 47 0.86 25.24 -0.26
C SER A 47 0.64 23.93 0.51
N ARG A 48 -0.45 23.83 1.30
CA ARG A 48 -0.80 22.60 2.02
C ARG A 48 -1.14 21.45 1.09
N SER A 49 -1.86 21.74 0.00
CA SER A 49 -2.19 20.75 -1.04
C SER A 49 -0.92 20.20 -1.71
N ASN A 50 -0.01 21.09 -2.12
CA ASN A 50 1.25 20.70 -2.73
C ASN A 50 2.11 19.85 -1.79
N TYR A 51 2.17 20.20 -0.50
CA TYR A 51 2.91 19.41 0.48
C TYR A 51 2.34 18.00 0.64
N ARG A 52 1.00 17.85 0.74
CA ARG A 52 0.35 16.54 0.81
C ARG A 52 0.58 15.70 -0.45
N ALA A 53 0.58 16.32 -1.63
CA ALA A 53 0.88 15.66 -2.89
C ALA A 53 2.33 15.13 -2.91
N GLN A 54 3.31 15.97 -2.52
CA GLN A 54 4.71 15.58 -2.39
C GLN A 54 4.90 14.42 -1.40
N GLN A 55 4.26 14.50 -0.22
CA GLN A 55 4.30 13.41 0.76
C GLN A 55 3.75 12.11 0.19
N SER A 56 2.63 12.16 -0.52
CA SER A 56 2.00 10.99 -1.13
C SER A 56 2.87 10.36 -2.22
N GLN A 57 3.54 11.19 -3.03
CA GLN A 57 4.49 10.74 -4.05
C GLN A 57 5.68 10.02 -3.41
N VAL A 58 6.34 10.65 -2.42
CA VAL A 58 7.47 10.04 -1.71
C VAL A 58 7.10 8.72 -1.04
N VAL A 59 5.92 8.66 -0.40
CA VAL A 59 5.43 7.44 0.22
C VAL A 59 5.18 6.36 -0.82
N SER A 60 4.59 6.70 -1.97
CA SER A 60 4.33 5.75 -3.05
C SER A 60 5.62 5.19 -3.64
N ASP A 61 6.60 6.05 -3.93
CA ASP A 61 7.92 5.66 -4.43
C ASP A 61 8.64 4.75 -3.43
N ARG A 62 8.57 5.08 -2.14
CA ARG A 62 9.17 4.27 -1.09
C ARG A 62 8.49 2.92 -0.94
N LEU A 63 7.15 2.87 -0.99
CA LEU A 63 6.39 1.62 -0.95
C LEU A 63 6.74 0.73 -2.15
N GLN A 64 6.86 1.30 -3.35
CA GLN A 64 7.28 0.54 -4.53
C GLN A 64 8.69 -0.02 -4.36
N GLN A 65 9.64 0.80 -3.90
CA GLN A 65 11.02 0.36 -3.65
C GLN A 65 11.07 -0.81 -2.65
N GLU A 66 10.33 -0.72 -1.54
CA GLU A 66 10.26 -1.80 -0.54
C GLU A 66 9.64 -3.08 -1.11
N MET A 67 8.59 -2.95 -1.95
CA MET A 67 8.00 -4.10 -2.64
C MET A 67 8.98 -4.74 -3.63
N GLU A 68 9.80 -3.98 -4.35
CA GLU A 68 10.83 -4.52 -5.24
C GLU A 68 11.95 -5.23 -4.47
N VAL A 69 12.35 -4.72 -3.31
CA VAL A 69 13.32 -5.41 -2.44
C VAL A 69 12.78 -6.77 -2.00
N VAL A 70 11.52 -6.84 -1.54
CA VAL A 70 10.93 -8.11 -1.10
C VAL A 70 10.74 -9.08 -2.27
N LYS A 71 10.43 -8.60 -3.48
CA LYS A 71 10.30 -9.44 -4.68
C LYS A 71 11.61 -10.12 -5.11
N GLN A 72 12.76 -9.52 -4.81
CA GLN A 72 14.06 -10.10 -5.14
C GLN A 72 14.41 -11.28 -4.21
N LEU A 73 13.71 -11.43 -3.08
CA LEU A 73 13.94 -12.53 -2.16
C LEU A 73 13.38 -13.85 -2.71
N PRO A 74 14.12 -14.97 -2.60
CA PRO A 74 13.58 -16.30 -2.83
C PRO A 74 12.36 -16.56 -1.94
N TYR A 75 11.36 -17.29 -2.45
CA TYR A 75 10.11 -17.56 -1.72
C TYR A 75 10.31 -18.09 -0.29
N ALA A 76 11.30 -18.97 -0.08
CA ALA A 76 11.64 -19.49 1.24
C ALA A 76 12.07 -18.37 2.22
N GLN A 77 12.73 -17.32 1.73
CA GLN A 77 13.24 -16.19 2.50
C GLN A 77 12.22 -15.06 2.69
N VAL A 78 11.07 -15.10 2.00
CA VAL A 78 9.95 -14.18 2.24
C VAL A 78 9.27 -14.60 3.54
N ALA A 79 9.84 -14.23 4.68
CA ALA A 79 9.25 -14.39 6.00
C ALA A 79 9.87 -13.33 6.91
N LEU A 80 9.17 -12.99 7.99
CA LEU A 80 9.66 -12.02 8.95
C LEU A 80 10.82 -12.60 9.77
N THR A 81 11.79 -11.77 10.11
CA THR A 81 12.92 -12.16 10.96
C THR A 81 12.47 -12.56 12.37
N ALA A 82 11.40 -11.93 12.88
CA ALA A 82 10.71 -12.22 14.12
C ALA A 82 9.23 -11.75 14.04
N ALA A 83 8.40 -12.17 15.00
CA ALA A 83 7.04 -11.63 15.13
C ALA A 83 7.09 -10.14 15.53
N PRO A 84 6.33 -9.24 14.87
CA PRO A 84 6.26 -7.84 15.27
C PRO A 84 5.64 -7.69 16.66
N ALA A 85 6.14 -6.74 17.45
CA ALA A 85 5.53 -6.41 18.74
C ALA A 85 4.19 -5.68 18.54
N PRO A 86 3.10 -6.08 19.22
CA PRO A 86 1.81 -5.40 19.15
C PRO A 86 1.89 -3.99 19.78
N SER A 87 1.00 -3.09 19.37
CA SER A 87 0.91 -1.73 19.91
C SER A 87 -0.51 -1.40 20.36
N ASN A 88 -0.64 -0.66 21.46
CA ASN A 88 -1.94 -0.13 21.91
C ASN A 88 -2.29 1.20 21.25
N ASP A 89 -1.39 1.81 20.47
CA ASP A 89 -1.65 3.04 19.75
C ASP A 89 -2.43 2.76 18.45
N PRO A 90 -3.69 3.23 18.32
CA PRO A 90 -4.53 2.95 17.16
C PRO A 90 -4.01 3.57 15.85
N THR A 91 -3.07 4.52 15.93
CA THR A 91 -2.44 5.13 14.75
C THR A 91 -1.21 4.34 14.27
N SER A 92 -0.68 3.45 15.11
CA SER A 92 0.41 2.54 14.75
C SER A 92 -0.12 1.35 13.95
N PRO A 93 0.50 0.98 12.81
CA PRO A 93 0.18 -0.25 12.09
C PRO A 93 0.27 -1.52 12.96
N ASN A 94 1.12 -1.52 13.99
CA ASN A 94 1.25 -2.63 14.93
C ASN A 94 0.04 -2.81 15.85
N SER A 95 -0.92 -1.88 15.89
CA SER A 95 -2.22 -2.11 16.57
C SER A 95 -3.06 -3.20 15.93
N ARG A 96 -2.71 -3.62 14.72
CA ARG A 96 -3.35 -4.71 13.98
C ARG A 96 -2.69 -6.06 14.22
N VAL A 97 -1.62 -6.11 15.02
CA VAL A 97 -0.94 -7.34 15.40
C VAL A 97 -1.53 -7.84 16.72
N SER A 98 -1.89 -9.12 16.77
CA SER A 98 -2.36 -9.80 17.98
C SER A 98 -1.73 -11.19 18.06
N GLY A 99 -0.74 -11.34 18.95
CA GLY A 99 0.04 -12.58 19.06
C GLY A 99 0.75 -12.94 17.76
N ALA A 100 0.42 -14.11 17.20
CA ALA A 100 0.95 -14.61 15.92
C ALA A 100 0.08 -14.24 14.71
N GLN A 101 -0.89 -13.34 14.86
CA GLN A 101 -1.81 -12.96 13.80
C GLN A 101 -1.75 -11.47 13.49
N PHE A 102 -2.09 -11.12 12.25
CA PHE A 102 -2.23 -9.75 11.78
C PHE A 102 -3.59 -9.57 11.13
N ASN A 103 -4.31 -8.52 11.53
CA ASN A 103 -5.57 -8.16 10.91
C ASN A 103 -5.31 -7.47 9.57
N VAL A 104 -5.59 -8.14 8.45
CA VAL A 104 -5.39 -7.58 7.10
C VAL A 104 -6.45 -6.55 6.69
N ASP A 105 -7.57 -6.47 7.41
CA ASP A 105 -8.58 -5.42 7.21
C ASP A 105 -8.25 -4.16 8.04
N ARG A 106 -8.23 -3.01 7.36
CA ARG A 106 -7.92 -1.72 7.97
C ARG A 106 -9.10 -1.16 8.77
N THR A 107 -10.32 -1.57 8.44
CA THR A 107 -11.55 -1.06 9.06
C THR A 107 -11.78 -1.61 10.47
N GLY A 108 -10.99 -2.62 10.88
CA GLY A 108 -11.13 -3.29 12.17
C GLY A 108 -12.08 -4.50 12.14
N ALA A 109 -12.69 -4.82 10.99
CA ALA A 109 -13.36 -6.10 10.83
C ALA A 109 -12.36 -7.25 11.08
N ALA A 110 -12.82 -8.34 11.70
CA ALA A 110 -11.95 -9.45 12.08
C ALA A 110 -11.48 -10.23 10.85
N SER A 111 -10.33 -9.85 10.29
CA SER A 111 -9.65 -10.56 9.20
C SER A 111 -8.22 -10.92 9.64
N ASN A 112 -8.13 -11.72 10.71
CA ASN A 112 -6.86 -12.08 11.34
C ASN A 112 -6.22 -13.26 10.62
N TRP A 113 -5.04 -13.04 10.03
CA TRP A 113 -4.27 -14.06 9.34
C TRP A 113 -2.98 -14.34 10.07
N ASN A 114 -2.52 -15.60 10.01
CA ASN A 114 -1.28 -16.01 10.67
C ASN A 114 -0.08 -15.30 10.02
N LEU A 115 0.78 -14.74 10.86
CA LEU A 115 2.05 -14.13 10.45
C LEU A 115 3.04 -15.22 10.04
N VAL A 116 3.82 -14.93 9.00
CA VAL A 116 4.93 -15.76 8.51
C VAL A 116 6.22 -15.21 9.09
N TYR A 117 6.79 -15.87 10.10
CA TYR A 117 8.02 -15.45 10.75
C TYR A 117 8.89 -16.65 11.14
N ASN A 118 10.19 -16.42 11.35
CA ASN A 118 11.15 -17.47 11.72
C ASN A 118 10.74 -18.19 13.01
N GLY A 119 10.63 -19.52 12.94
CA GLY A 119 10.16 -20.35 14.06
C GLY A 119 8.64 -20.33 14.29
N GLY A 120 7.89 -19.54 13.51
CA GLY A 120 6.43 -19.51 13.55
C GLY A 120 5.78 -20.70 12.83
N HIS A 121 4.46 -20.81 12.92
CA HIS A 121 3.69 -21.86 12.25
C HIS A 121 3.65 -21.66 10.72
N SER A 122 3.79 -22.75 9.98
CA SER A 122 3.68 -22.81 8.52
C SER A 122 2.32 -23.39 8.14
N ASN A 123 1.40 -22.55 7.67
CA ASN A 123 0.12 -23.03 7.15
C ASN A 123 0.29 -23.94 5.90
N GLU A 124 1.38 -23.78 5.15
CA GLU A 124 1.69 -24.60 3.97
C GLU A 124 2.06 -26.05 4.32
N THR A 125 2.77 -26.26 5.43
CA THR A 125 3.33 -27.57 5.81
C THR A 125 2.74 -28.16 7.09
N GLY A 126 2.02 -27.36 7.88
CA GLY A 126 1.52 -27.70 9.22
C GLY A 126 2.59 -27.73 10.31
N GLY A 127 3.86 -27.46 9.97
CA GLY A 127 4.99 -27.48 10.90
C GLY A 127 5.52 -26.10 11.25
N ALA A 128 6.68 -26.05 11.91
CA ALA A 128 7.39 -24.79 12.17
C ALA A 128 8.22 -24.34 10.96
N LEU A 129 8.24 -23.03 10.70
CA LEU A 129 9.14 -22.41 9.74
C LEU A 129 10.60 -22.51 10.22
N PRO A 130 11.57 -22.75 9.31
CA PRO A 130 12.98 -22.80 9.68
C PRO A 130 13.45 -21.51 10.35
N THR A 131 14.24 -21.63 11.41
CA THR A 131 14.94 -20.49 12.01
C THR A 131 16.25 -20.23 11.26
N CYS A 132 16.77 -19.00 11.33
CA CYS A 132 18.05 -18.66 10.69
C CYS A 132 19.25 -19.43 11.25
N SER A 133 19.15 -19.95 12.48
CA SER A 133 20.19 -20.82 13.05
C SER A 133 20.15 -22.24 12.47
N ALA A 134 18.98 -22.72 12.06
CA ALA A 134 18.80 -24.06 11.52
C ALA A 134 19.12 -24.13 10.02
N ASP A 135 18.66 -23.15 9.23
CA ASP A 135 18.93 -23.08 7.79
C ASP A 135 18.98 -21.60 7.35
N PRO A 136 20.16 -20.98 7.25
CA PRO A 136 20.29 -19.56 6.93
C PRO A 136 19.83 -19.21 5.49
N ALA A 137 19.72 -20.21 4.61
CA ALA A 137 19.25 -20.06 3.24
C ALA A 137 17.72 -20.10 3.13
N LYS A 138 17.02 -20.70 4.11
CA LYS A 138 15.55 -20.83 4.13
C LYS A 138 14.84 -19.99 5.18
N CYS A 139 15.58 -19.22 5.99
CA CYS A 139 14.96 -18.35 6.96
C CYS A 139 14.50 -17.02 6.34
N GLY A 140 13.48 -16.43 6.96
CA GLY A 140 12.94 -15.11 6.69
C GLY A 140 13.96 -14.00 6.84
N LYS A 141 13.98 -13.10 5.84
CA LYS A 141 14.87 -11.93 5.75
C LYS A 141 14.14 -10.59 5.85
N VAL A 142 12.82 -10.60 5.94
CA VAL A 142 12.03 -9.36 5.99
C VAL A 142 12.05 -8.83 7.43
N ASP A 143 12.71 -7.70 7.66
CA ASP A 143 12.67 -7.03 8.96
C ASP A 143 11.27 -6.40 9.17
N PRO A 144 10.51 -6.81 10.22
CA PRO A 144 9.18 -6.26 10.49
C PRO A 144 9.19 -4.75 10.78
N GLY A 145 10.33 -4.19 11.18
CA GLY A 145 10.45 -2.79 11.57
C GLY A 145 9.95 -2.53 13.00
N PRO A 146 9.82 -1.25 13.41
CA PRO A 146 9.86 -0.05 12.56
C PRO A 146 11.26 0.26 11.99
N THR A 147 11.34 0.53 10.70
CA THR A 147 12.56 1.04 10.04
C THR A 147 12.39 2.51 9.67
N PRO A 148 13.23 3.43 10.17
CA PRO A 148 13.09 4.85 9.84
C PRO A 148 13.46 5.10 8.38
N PHE A 149 12.80 6.08 7.76
CA PHE A 149 13.19 6.59 6.45
C PHE A 149 13.06 8.11 6.38
N GLN A 150 13.84 8.70 5.48
CA GLN A 150 13.78 10.11 5.15
C GLN A 150 14.04 10.30 3.65
N SER A 151 13.20 11.11 3.00
CA SER A 151 13.44 11.59 1.64
C SER A 151 13.11 13.08 1.60
N GLY A 152 14.16 13.91 1.48
CA GLY A 152 14.05 15.35 1.66
C GLY A 152 13.46 15.73 3.01
N ASN A 153 12.31 16.41 2.98
CA ASN A 153 11.58 16.88 4.16
C ASN A 153 10.52 15.88 4.68
N VAL A 154 10.34 14.75 4.00
CA VAL A 154 9.39 13.71 4.40
C VAL A 154 10.12 12.67 5.24
N LYS A 155 9.66 12.45 6.46
CA LYS A 155 10.22 11.48 7.42
C LYS A 155 9.14 10.55 7.92
N GLY A 156 9.50 9.31 8.23
CA GLY A 156 8.55 8.35 8.76
C GLY A 156 9.18 7.02 9.16
N GLN A 157 8.32 6.03 9.40
CA GLN A 157 8.68 4.67 9.75
C GLN A 157 8.00 3.70 8.79
N ILE A 158 8.73 2.67 8.38
CA ILE A 158 8.28 1.57 7.52
C ILE A 158 8.04 0.35 8.39
N TYR A 159 6.90 -0.30 8.19
CA TYR A 159 6.51 -1.54 8.83
C TYR A 159 6.25 -2.58 7.75
N ARG A 160 6.68 -3.82 8.00
CA ARG A 160 6.54 -4.92 7.06
C ARG A 160 5.88 -6.09 7.76
N TYR A 161 4.93 -6.70 7.07
CA TYR A 161 4.23 -7.88 7.54
C TYR A 161 4.23 -8.92 6.41
N VAL A 162 4.33 -10.18 6.78
CA VAL A 162 4.11 -11.30 5.87
C VAL A 162 3.07 -12.17 6.55
N VAL A 163 1.98 -12.48 5.85
CA VAL A 163 0.88 -13.30 6.35
C VAL A 163 0.57 -14.44 5.39
N TRP A 164 0.00 -15.51 5.92
CA TRP A 164 -0.54 -16.61 5.12
C TRP A 164 -1.93 -16.24 4.58
N GLU A 165 -2.10 -16.28 3.26
CA GLU A 165 -3.36 -16.07 2.55
C GLU A 165 -3.81 -17.37 1.90
N PRO A 166 -5.02 -17.89 2.21
CA PRO A 166 -5.54 -19.08 1.55
C PRO A 166 -6.07 -18.72 0.15
N GLN A 167 -5.72 -19.50 -0.88
CA GLN A 167 -6.36 -19.38 -2.18
C GLN A 167 -7.61 -20.26 -2.24
N ALA A 168 -8.72 -19.70 -1.75
CA ALA A 168 -10.01 -20.40 -1.74
C ALA A 168 -10.58 -20.73 -3.13
N SER A 169 -10.10 -20.05 -4.19
CA SER A 169 -10.62 -20.21 -5.55
C SER A 169 -9.94 -21.31 -6.38
N CYS A 170 -8.92 -21.99 -5.85
CA CYS A 170 -8.25 -23.03 -6.62
C CYS A 170 -8.85 -24.41 -6.38
N SER A 171 -9.60 -24.92 -7.35
CA SER A 171 -10.25 -26.24 -7.28
C SER A 171 -9.33 -27.40 -7.63
N ASN A 172 -8.18 -27.15 -8.26
CA ASN A 172 -7.26 -28.17 -8.77
C ASN A 172 -5.79 -27.95 -8.35
N CYS A 173 -5.54 -27.09 -7.37
CA CYS A 173 -4.20 -26.86 -6.86
C CYS A 173 -3.76 -28.04 -5.99
N ALA A 174 -2.53 -28.49 -6.21
CA ALA A 174 -1.91 -29.48 -5.35
C ALA A 174 -1.65 -28.82 -3.98
N HIS A 175 -2.30 -29.32 -2.94
CA HIS A 175 -2.00 -28.95 -1.56
C HIS A 175 -1.11 -30.04 -0.94
N GLN A 176 -0.28 -29.66 0.02
CA GLN A 176 0.44 -30.64 0.82
C GLN A 176 -0.55 -31.35 1.74
N ALA A 177 -0.43 -32.65 1.92
CA ALA A 177 -1.34 -33.41 2.78
C ALA A 177 -1.33 -32.91 4.24
N SER A 178 -0.24 -32.27 4.67
CA SER A 178 -0.07 -31.67 5.99
C SER A 178 -0.37 -30.17 6.05
N SER A 179 -0.88 -29.55 4.97
CA SER A 179 -1.25 -28.14 5.01
C SER A 179 -2.46 -27.92 5.90
N ASP A 180 -2.55 -26.73 6.50
CA ASP A 180 -3.68 -26.35 7.32
C ASP A 180 -4.95 -26.24 6.47
N SER A 181 -6.08 -26.67 7.04
CA SER A 181 -7.39 -26.48 6.42
C SER A 181 -7.89 -25.06 6.64
N TYR A 182 -8.50 -24.46 5.61
CA TYR A 182 -9.26 -23.23 5.68
C TYR A 182 -10.74 -23.53 5.45
N ASN A 183 -11.62 -23.13 6.38
CA ASN A 183 -13.05 -23.44 6.36
C ASN A 183 -13.36 -24.94 6.13
N GLY A 184 -12.54 -25.82 6.71
CA GLY A 184 -12.71 -27.28 6.60
C GLY A 184 -12.21 -27.88 5.29
N GLN A 185 -11.59 -27.10 4.39
CA GLN A 185 -11.03 -27.58 3.13
C GLN A 185 -9.51 -27.38 3.10
N GLN A 186 -8.78 -28.33 2.52
CA GLN A 186 -7.36 -28.12 2.23
C GLN A 186 -7.22 -27.14 1.07
N VAL A 187 -6.45 -26.08 1.29
CA VAL A 187 -6.21 -25.01 0.32
C VAL A 187 -4.72 -24.83 0.10
N GLU A 188 -4.37 -24.23 -1.04
CA GLU A 188 -3.02 -23.75 -1.26
C GLU A 188 -2.83 -22.42 -0.50
N TRP A 189 -1.70 -22.30 0.19
CA TRP A 189 -1.37 -21.15 1.01
C TRP A 189 -0.29 -20.32 0.34
N PHE A 190 -0.49 -19.00 0.32
CA PHE A 190 0.44 -18.05 -0.27
C PHE A 190 0.92 -17.09 0.79
N LYS A 191 2.11 -16.56 0.57
CA LYS A 191 2.64 -15.48 1.39
C LYS A 191 2.19 -14.15 0.81
N HIS A 192 1.46 -13.38 1.61
CA HIS A 192 1.04 -12.04 1.27
C HIS A 192 1.85 -11.03 2.08
N VAL A 193 2.53 -10.14 1.38
CA VAL A 193 3.39 -9.12 1.97
C VAL A 193 2.60 -7.81 2.07
N VAL A 194 2.57 -7.23 3.26
CA VAL A 194 1.96 -5.93 3.54
C VAL A 194 3.05 -4.97 3.98
N VAL A 195 3.17 -3.84 3.29
CA VAL A 195 4.09 -2.76 3.68
C VAL A 195 3.25 -1.55 4.07
N ALA A 196 3.48 -1.03 5.27
CA ALA A 196 2.80 0.14 5.80
C ALA A 196 3.83 1.22 6.14
N ILE A 197 3.46 2.49 5.91
CA ILE A 197 4.28 3.64 6.25
C ILE A 197 3.50 4.58 7.17
N THR A 198 4.15 5.03 8.23
CA THR A 198 3.68 6.15 9.07
C THR A 198 4.59 7.36 8.85
N LEU A 199 4.02 8.55 8.79
CA LEU A 199 4.76 9.80 8.64
C LEU A 199 4.94 10.46 10.01
N ALA A 200 6.13 10.97 10.31
CA ALA A 200 6.46 11.61 11.59
C ALA A 200 5.80 12.99 11.74
N GLN A 201 5.56 13.67 10.62
CA GLN A 201 4.82 14.94 10.55
C GLN A 201 3.83 14.85 9.40
N THR A 202 2.55 14.79 9.71
CA THR A 202 1.53 15.13 8.72
C THR A 202 1.25 16.63 8.84
N ALA A 203 1.11 17.32 7.71
CA ALA A 203 0.73 18.74 7.73
C ALA A 203 -0.47 18.92 8.66
N SER A 204 -0.38 19.87 9.62
CA SER A 204 -1.35 20.03 10.71
C SER A 204 -2.78 19.99 10.15
N GLY A 205 -3.52 18.92 10.46
CA GLY A 205 -4.90 18.73 9.99
C GLY A 205 -5.19 17.48 9.14
N GLY A 206 -4.42 16.39 9.23
CA GLY A 206 -4.89 15.09 8.73
C GLY A 206 -3.91 13.95 8.89
N MET A 207 -4.35 12.81 9.41
CA MET A 207 -3.58 11.56 9.37
C MET A 207 -3.91 10.83 8.06
N ALA A 208 -2.91 10.60 7.22
CA ALA A 208 -3.02 9.72 6.06
C ALA A 208 -2.06 8.54 6.25
N ALA A 209 -2.60 7.38 6.63
CA ALA A 209 -1.89 6.11 6.48
C ALA A 209 -2.14 5.59 5.06
N ALA A 210 -1.07 5.34 4.30
CA ALA A 210 -1.12 4.69 2.99
C ALA A 210 -0.74 3.21 3.17
N VAL A 211 -1.48 2.32 2.50
CA VAL A 211 -1.23 0.87 2.50
C VAL A 211 -1.17 0.42 1.05
N ALA A 212 -0.04 -0.13 0.61
CA ALA A 212 0.06 -0.80 -0.67
C ALA A 212 -0.24 -2.29 -0.46
N ARG A 213 -1.15 -2.85 -1.27
CA ARG A 213 -1.50 -4.29 -1.26
C ARG A 213 -1.10 -4.90 -2.59
N ARG A 214 -0.34 -6.01 -2.57
CA ARG A 214 -0.08 -6.81 -3.76
C ARG A 214 0.10 -8.28 -3.38
N THR A 215 -0.66 -9.15 -4.01
CA THR A 215 -0.48 -10.60 -3.95
C THR A 215 0.60 -11.00 -4.96
N THR A 216 1.64 -11.70 -4.52
CA THR A 216 2.64 -12.32 -5.40
C THR A 216 2.16 -13.71 -5.80
N PRO A 217 1.79 -13.95 -7.07
CA PRO A 217 1.49 -15.30 -7.54
C PRO A 217 2.77 -16.13 -7.49
N GLN A 218 2.68 -17.34 -6.92
CA GLN A 218 3.77 -18.29 -6.85
C GLN A 218 4.09 -18.76 -8.27
N SER A 219 5.21 -18.31 -8.84
CA SER A 219 5.75 -18.97 -10.03
C SER A 219 6.32 -20.31 -9.56
N HIS A 220 5.54 -21.38 -9.70
CA HIS A 220 6.01 -22.74 -9.53
C HIS A 220 7.16 -22.96 -10.50
N GLY A 221 8.38 -22.77 -10.00
CA GLY A 221 9.59 -23.18 -10.68
C GLY A 221 9.53 -24.68 -10.83
N LEU A 222 9.28 -25.14 -12.04
CA LEU A 222 9.46 -26.52 -12.48
C LEU A 222 10.95 -26.88 -12.39
N SER A 223 11.50 -26.95 -11.17
CA SER A 223 12.82 -27.48 -10.92
C SER A 223 12.70 -29.00 -10.95
N GLY A 224 13.17 -29.57 -12.05
CA GLY A 224 13.05 -30.99 -12.36
C GLY A 224 13.52 -31.90 -11.22
N SER A 225 12.64 -32.83 -10.86
CA SER A 225 13.04 -34.13 -10.36
C SER A 225 12.46 -35.18 -11.32
N PRO A 226 13.28 -36.06 -11.90
CA PRO A 226 12.81 -37.03 -12.87
C PRO A 226 12.11 -38.19 -12.16
N THR A 227 11.01 -38.66 -12.75
CA THR A 227 10.44 -40.01 -12.55
C THR A 227 9.68 -40.30 -11.25
N ARG A 228 8.45 -39.76 -11.15
CA ARG A 228 7.32 -40.59 -10.72
C ARG A 228 6.22 -40.50 -11.77
N ARG A 229 6.16 -41.53 -12.64
CA ARG A 229 4.96 -41.84 -13.42
C ARG A 229 3.81 -42.04 -12.43
N ALA A 230 2.93 -41.05 -12.33
CA ALA A 230 1.54 -41.34 -12.04
C ALA A 230 1.01 -42.04 -13.30
N THR A 231 1.00 -43.37 -13.28
CA THR A 231 0.10 -44.14 -14.14
C THR A 231 -1.32 -43.67 -13.83
N CYS A 232 -1.91 -42.90 -14.73
CA CYS A 232 -3.36 -42.89 -14.87
C CYS A 232 -3.79 -44.35 -15.07
N PRO A 233 -4.69 -44.93 -14.26
CA PRO A 233 -5.33 -46.17 -14.66
C PRO A 233 -6.10 -45.89 -15.95
N ALA A 234 -5.78 -46.69 -16.95
CA ALA A 234 -6.38 -46.62 -18.27
C ALA A 234 -7.91 -46.62 -18.19
N ALA A 235 -8.51 -45.92 -19.14
CA ALA A 235 -9.93 -45.91 -19.41
C ALA A 235 -10.51 -47.32 -19.49
N SER A 236 -11.35 -47.68 -18.52
CA SER A 236 -12.41 -48.70 -18.68
C SER A 236 -13.41 -48.61 -17.53
N GLN A 237 -14.31 -47.62 -17.55
CA GLN A 237 -15.65 -47.69 -16.92
C GLN A 237 -16.41 -46.37 -17.17
N CYS A 238 -16.76 -46.12 -18.43
CA CYS A 238 -18.00 -45.43 -18.74
C CYS A 238 -18.99 -46.52 -19.16
N GLN A 239 -19.96 -46.84 -18.31
CA GLN A 239 -21.12 -47.63 -18.73
C GLN A 239 -22.23 -46.68 -19.18
N PRO A 240 -22.92 -46.96 -20.31
CA PRO A 240 -24.10 -46.21 -20.71
C PRO A 240 -25.29 -46.64 -19.85
N ILE A 241 -26.02 -45.66 -19.32
CA ILE A 241 -27.34 -45.86 -18.71
C ILE A 241 -28.36 -45.84 -19.86
N THR A 242 -29.02 -46.98 -20.07
CA THR A 242 -30.35 -47.07 -20.70
C THR A 242 -31.44 -46.75 -19.69
#